data_AF-H5TIW9-F1
#
_entry.id   AF-H5TIW9-F1
#
_cell.length_a   1.000
_cell.length_b   1.000
_cell.length_c   1.000
_cell.angle_alpha   90.00
_cell.angle_beta   90.00
_cell.angle_gamma   90.00
#
_symmetry.space_group_name_H-M   'P 1'
#
loop_
_entity.id
_entity.type
_entity.pdbx_description
1 polymer ?
#
loop_
_entity_poly.entity_id
_entity_poly.type
_entity_poly.pdbx_seq_one_letter_code
_entity_poly.pdbx_strand_id
1 'polypeptide(L)'
;MSQSPNRETDVLIYAALETTDCFSWVIDTLSDHGVCDDHQFETDALAETVANLHRATFEFTHYSDGRPIRATEVVDGGIHISHVFAAVVEQRGERLLFTDRRLRDPGTPDRGHYRVYVDDAAATMRVELYGPLEAI
;
A
#
# COMPACT_ATOMS: atom_id res chain seq x y z
N MET A 1 -22.87 -23.23 11.44
CA MET A 1 -22.10 -22.34 12.35
C MET A 1 -22.01 -20.98 11.68
N SER A 2 -22.70 -19.96 12.20
CA SER A 2 -22.63 -18.61 11.62
C SER A 2 -21.29 -17.99 11.97
N GLN A 3 -20.48 -17.68 10.95
CA GLN A 3 -19.26 -16.88 11.15
C GLN A 3 -19.68 -15.46 11.57
N SER A 4 -19.00 -14.91 12.58
CA SER A 4 -19.12 -13.50 12.97
C SER A 4 -18.91 -12.63 11.73
N PRO A 5 -19.76 -11.62 11.46
CA PRO A 5 -19.55 -10.70 10.33
C PRO A 5 -18.25 -9.90 10.43
N ASN A 6 -17.59 -9.91 11.60
CA ASN A 6 -16.33 -9.23 11.88
C ASN A 6 -15.16 -10.19 12.15
N ARG A 7 -15.29 -11.47 11.79
CA ARG A 7 -14.30 -12.52 12.08
C ARG A 7 -12.86 -12.09 11.76
N GLU A 8 -12.64 -11.46 10.61
CA GLU A 8 -11.30 -11.09 10.14
C GLU A 8 -10.73 -9.88 10.89
N THR A 9 -11.61 -8.95 11.29
CA THR A 9 -11.26 -7.86 12.21
C THR A 9 -10.88 -8.43 13.57
N ASP A 10 -11.65 -9.40 14.08
CA ASP A 10 -11.40 -10.04 15.37
C ASP A 10 -10.05 -10.82 15.34
N VAL A 11 -9.75 -11.49 14.22
CA VAL A 11 -8.47 -12.20 13.98
C VAL A 11 -7.30 -11.21 13.91
N LEU A 12 -7.46 -10.07 13.23
CA LEU A 12 -6.42 -9.04 13.18
C LEU A 12 -6.15 -8.42 14.55
N ILE A 13 -7.21 -8.09 15.30
CA ILE A 13 -7.08 -7.54 16.66
C ILE A 13 -6.38 -8.55 17.57
N TYR A 14 -6.77 -9.83 17.50
CA TYR A 14 -6.15 -10.89 18.29
C TYR A 14 -4.65 -11.03 17.96
N ALA A 15 -4.29 -11.09 16.67
CA ALA A 15 -2.89 -11.23 16.25
C ALA A 15 -2.04 -10.01 16.65
N ALA A 16 -2.62 -8.80 16.63
CA ALA A 16 -1.93 -7.58 17.07
C ALA A 16 -1.66 -7.59 18.58
N LEU A 17 -2.64 -8.04 19.39
CA LEU A 17 -2.48 -8.16 20.84
C LEU A 17 -1.42 -9.21 21.18
N GLU A 18 -1.49 -10.39 20.55
CA GLU A 18 -0.54 -11.49 20.76
C GLU A 18 0.91 -11.08 20.39
N THR A 19 1.08 -10.32 19.31
CA THR A 19 2.40 -9.77 18.92
C THR A 19 2.91 -8.76 19.93
N THR A 20 2.01 -7.90 20.46
CA THR A 20 2.38 -6.89 21.47
C THR A 20 2.82 -7.54 22.77
N ASP A 21 2.06 -8.55 23.23
CA ASP A 21 2.38 -9.31 24.44
C ASP A 21 3.71 -10.07 24.28
N CYS A 22 3.94 -10.69 23.12
CA CYS A 22 5.20 -11.36 22.80
C CYS A 22 6.37 -10.36 22.80
N PHE A 23 6.20 -9.19 22.18
CA PHE A 23 7.23 -8.15 22.14
C PHE A 23 7.58 -7.63 23.55
N SER A 24 6.58 -7.40 24.39
CA SER A 24 6.79 -7.02 25.79
C SER A 24 7.56 -8.10 26.57
N TRP A 25 7.18 -9.36 26.42
CA TRP A 25 7.90 -10.48 27.05
C TRP A 25 9.35 -10.60 26.57
N VAL A 26 9.62 -10.45 25.26
CA VAL A 26 10.98 -10.48 24.72
C VAL A 26 11.82 -9.35 25.28
N ILE A 27 11.29 -8.12 25.34
CA ILE A 27 12.00 -6.97 25.92
C ILE A 27 12.36 -7.23 27.38
N ASP A 28 11.41 -7.71 28.18
CA ASP A 28 11.65 -7.99 29.60
C ASP A 28 12.72 -9.09 29.76
N THR A 29 12.64 -10.16 28.96
CA THR A 29 13.59 -11.27 29.00
C THR A 29 15.00 -10.84 28.62
N LEU A 30 15.14 -10.06 27.54
CA LEU A 30 16.42 -9.50 27.09
C LEU A 30 17.00 -8.46 28.05
N SER A 31 16.13 -7.76 28.81
CA SER A 31 16.57 -6.74 29.78
C SER A 31 17.11 -7.35 31.07
N ASP A 32 16.65 -8.55 31.45
CA ASP A 32 17.02 -9.22 32.71
C ASP A 32 18.28 -10.11 32.57
N HIS A 33 18.60 -10.56 31.35
CA HIS A 33 19.71 -11.48 31.09
C HIS A 33 20.91 -10.75 30.47
N GLY A 34 21.99 -10.61 31.25
CA GLY A 34 23.19 -9.91 30.83
C GLY A 34 23.94 -10.61 29.67
N VAL A 35 23.81 -10.08 28.46
CA VAL A 35 24.75 -10.10 27.31
C VAL A 35 25.28 -11.47 26.81
N CYS A 36 24.90 -12.62 27.39
CA CYS A 36 25.63 -13.87 27.15
C CYS A 36 24.81 -15.13 26.86
N ASP A 37 23.51 -15.04 26.55
CA ASP A 37 22.74 -16.20 26.10
C ASP A 37 22.22 -16.02 24.67
N ASP A 38 22.21 -17.12 23.92
CA ASP A 38 21.72 -17.19 22.54
C ASP A 38 20.18 -17.14 22.57
N HIS A 39 19.60 -15.95 22.35
CA HIS A 39 18.16 -15.67 22.46
C HIS A 39 17.34 -16.15 21.27
N GLN A 40 17.74 -17.29 20.68
CA GLN A 40 17.13 -17.82 19.47
C GLN A 40 15.63 -18.10 19.68
N PHE A 41 15.27 -18.61 20.86
CA PHE A 41 13.88 -18.93 21.21
C PHE A 41 12.98 -17.68 21.22
N GLU A 42 13.44 -16.60 21.85
CA GLU A 42 12.75 -15.33 21.93
C GLU A 42 12.58 -14.71 20.53
N THR A 43 13.64 -14.76 19.72
CA THR A 43 13.59 -14.23 18.35
C THR A 43 12.70 -15.04 17.43
N ASP A 44 12.69 -16.37 17.55
CA ASP A 44 11.85 -17.26 16.75
C ASP A 44 10.37 -17.07 17.12
N ALA A 45 10.05 -16.96 18.42
CA ALA A 45 8.71 -16.67 18.89
C ALA A 45 8.19 -15.30 18.40
N LEU A 46 9.06 -14.28 18.41
CA LEU A 46 8.71 -12.97 17.85
C LEU A 46 8.51 -13.03 16.34
N ALA A 47 9.37 -13.75 15.61
CA ALA A 47 9.22 -13.92 14.17
C ALA A 47 7.91 -14.63 13.80
N GLU A 48 7.51 -15.65 14.58
CA GLU A 48 6.25 -16.38 14.38
C GLU A 48 5.03 -15.47 14.60
N THR A 49 4.99 -14.72 15.69
CA THR A 49 3.86 -13.80 15.98
C THR A 49 3.76 -12.68 14.95
N VAL A 50 4.89 -12.10 14.52
CA VAL A 50 4.94 -11.11 13.43
C VAL A 50 4.46 -11.71 12.11
N ALA A 51 4.85 -12.94 11.77
CA ALA A 51 4.36 -13.62 10.57
C ALA A 51 2.85 -13.85 10.61
N ASN A 52 2.30 -14.18 11.79
CA ASN A 52 0.86 -14.32 11.99
C ASN A 52 0.12 -12.99 11.83
N LEU A 53 0.67 -11.89 12.35
CA LEU A 53 0.12 -10.55 12.15
C LEU A 53 0.13 -10.15 10.67
N HIS A 54 1.22 -10.45 9.94
CA HIS A 54 1.28 -10.19 8.50
C HIS A 54 0.23 -10.97 7.72
N ARG A 55 0.02 -12.25 8.06
CA ARG A 55 -1.04 -13.06 7.46
C ARG A 55 -2.43 -12.50 7.77
N ALA A 56 -2.72 -12.16 9.03
CA ALA A 56 -4.00 -11.59 9.43
C ALA A 56 -4.26 -10.22 8.76
N THR A 57 -3.21 -9.39 8.61
CA THR A 57 -3.29 -8.12 7.88
C THR A 57 -3.58 -8.36 6.40
N PHE A 58 -2.88 -9.32 5.79
CA PHE A 58 -3.12 -9.70 4.40
C PHE A 58 -4.57 -10.15 4.21
N GLU A 59 -5.06 -11.08 5.04
CA GLU A 59 -6.43 -11.59 5.00
C GLU A 59 -7.45 -10.47 5.20
N PHE A 60 -7.27 -9.62 6.22
CA PHE A 60 -8.11 -8.43 6.44
C PHE A 60 -8.16 -7.51 5.21
N THR A 61 -7.03 -7.25 4.56
CA THR A 61 -6.98 -6.45 3.32
C THR A 61 -7.54 -7.17 2.10
N HIS A 62 -7.55 -8.52 2.09
CA HIS A 62 -8.10 -9.34 1.01
C HIS A 62 -9.63 -9.47 1.07
N TYR A 63 -10.28 -9.09 2.18
CA TYR A 63 -11.74 -9.12 2.34
C TYR A 63 -12.47 -7.86 1.86
N SER A 64 -11.80 -6.96 1.13
CA SER A 64 -12.53 -6.12 0.18
C SER A 64 -12.97 -7.04 -0.95
N ASP A 65 -14.27 -7.04 -1.27
CA ASP A 65 -14.99 -7.78 -2.31
C ASP A 65 -14.51 -7.49 -3.76
N GLY A 66 -13.23 -7.20 -3.94
CA GLY A 66 -12.61 -6.67 -5.16
C GLY A 66 -13.09 -5.26 -5.50
N ARG A 67 -13.93 -4.64 -4.65
CA ARG A 67 -14.49 -3.33 -4.94
C ARG A 67 -13.63 -2.23 -4.34
N PRO A 68 -13.28 -1.21 -5.14
CA PRO A 68 -12.46 -0.12 -4.66
C PRO A 68 -13.16 0.62 -3.51
N ILE A 69 -12.41 0.92 -2.45
CA ILE A 69 -12.90 1.69 -1.32
C ILE A 69 -13.04 3.14 -1.79
N ARG A 70 -14.23 3.71 -1.62
CA ARG A 70 -14.50 5.12 -1.92
C ARG A 70 -14.59 5.89 -0.62
N ALA A 71 -13.74 6.89 -0.46
CA ALA A 71 -13.87 7.89 0.59
C ALA A 71 -14.27 9.22 -0.06
N THR A 72 -15.35 9.83 0.42
CA THR A 72 -15.73 11.17 -0.02
C THR A 72 -15.62 12.11 1.17
N GLU A 73 -14.69 13.06 1.06
CA GLU A 73 -14.58 14.17 1.99
C GLU A 73 -15.34 15.36 1.42
N VAL A 74 -16.22 15.94 2.24
CA VAL A 74 -16.92 17.18 1.89
C VAL A 74 -16.14 18.32 2.54
N VAL A 75 -15.44 19.09 1.71
CA VAL A 75 -14.76 20.31 2.16
C VAL A 75 -15.75 21.46 2.07
N ASP A 76 -15.77 22.30 3.10
CA ASP A 76 -16.72 23.40 3.25
C ASP A 76 -16.77 24.29 2.00
N GLY A 77 -17.97 24.67 1.57
CA GLY A 77 -18.20 25.38 0.29
C GLY A 77 -18.61 24.50 -0.90
N GLY A 78 -19.01 23.24 -0.68
CA GLY A 78 -19.62 22.38 -1.70
C GLY A 78 -18.62 21.64 -2.59
N ILE A 79 -17.35 21.60 -2.21
CA ILE A 79 -16.30 20.84 -2.91
C ILE A 79 -16.26 19.43 -2.33
N HIS A 80 -16.55 18.44 -3.17
CA HIS A 80 -16.42 17.03 -2.82
C HIS A 80 -15.09 16.49 -3.33
N ILE A 81 -14.24 16.04 -2.42
CA ILE A 81 -13.01 15.33 -2.76
C ILE A 81 -13.31 13.83 -2.65
N SER A 82 -13.32 13.14 -3.78
CA SER A 82 -13.54 11.68 -3.83
C SER A 82 -12.23 10.96 -4.03
N HIS A 83 -11.82 10.19 -3.03
CA HIS A 83 -10.70 9.25 -3.10
C HIS A 83 -11.22 7.85 -3.43
N VAL A 84 -10.57 7.18 -4.38
CA VAL A 84 -10.86 5.80 -4.75
C VAL A 84 -9.59 5.00 -4.55
N PHE A 85 -9.60 4.09 -3.58
CA PHE A 85 -8.48 3.20 -3.28
C PHE A 85 -8.76 1.83 -3.91
N ALA A 86 -7.85 1.35 -4.76
CA ALA A 86 -7.98 0.03 -5.37
C ALA A 86 -7.90 -1.06 -4.30
N ALA A 87 -8.81 -2.04 -4.35
CA ALA A 87 -8.86 -3.17 -3.42
C ALA A 87 -7.70 -4.16 -3.61
N VAL A 88 -7.24 -4.29 -4.86
CA VAL A 88 -6.12 -5.14 -5.25
C VAL A 88 -5.28 -4.32 -6.20
N VAL A 89 -3.99 -4.17 -5.91
CA VAL A 89 -3.05 -3.64 -6.90
C VAL A 89 -2.79 -4.75 -7.92
N GLU A 90 -3.62 -4.80 -8.97
CA GLU A 90 -3.56 -5.86 -9.98
C GLU A 90 -2.31 -5.80 -10.85
N GLN A 91 -1.65 -4.64 -10.95
CA GLN A 91 -0.45 -4.47 -11.75
C GLN A 91 0.73 -4.07 -10.87
N ARG A 92 1.68 -4.98 -10.71
CA ARG A 92 3.02 -4.67 -10.21
C ARG A 92 3.82 -4.06 -11.36
N GLY A 93 4.27 -2.82 -11.19
CA GLY A 93 5.14 -2.13 -12.11
C GLY A 93 4.48 -0.99 -12.89
N GLU A 94 5.30 -0.27 -13.63
CA GLU A 94 4.88 0.93 -14.36
C GLU A 94 3.97 0.58 -15.53
N ARG A 95 2.82 1.25 -15.62
CA ARG A 95 1.93 1.22 -16.79
C ARG A 95 1.81 2.60 -17.42
N LEU A 96 1.72 2.64 -18.75
CA LEU A 96 1.42 3.87 -19.47
C LEU A 96 -0.02 4.30 -19.17
N LEU A 97 -0.20 5.47 -18.54
CA LEU A 97 -1.50 6.03 -18.24
C LEU A 97 -2.09 6.76 -19.44
N PHE A 98 -1.33 7.69 -20.03
CA PHE A 98 -1.71 8.39 -21.26
C PHE A 98 -0.50 9.00 -21.98
N THR A 99 -0.73 9.37 -23.24
CA THR A 99 0.22 10.11 -24.09
C THR A 99 -0.48 11.33 -24.64
N ASP A 100 0.17 12.49 -24.60
CA ASP A 100 -0.39 13.72 -25.16
C ASP A 100 0.70 14.66 -25.71
N ARG A 101 0.29 15.65 -26.50
CA ARG A 101 1.16 16.67 -27.07
C ARG A 101 1.52 17.70 -26.03
N ARG A 102 2.75 18.20 -26.11
CA ARG A 102 3.18 19.31 -25.25
C ARG A 102 2.49 20.60 -25.71
N LEU A 103 1.96 21.33 -24.74
CA LEU A 103 1.31 22.63 -24.97
C LEU A 103 2.25 23.56 -25.76
N ARG A 104 1.71 24.17 -26.81
CA ARG A 104 2.40 25.13 -27.65
C ARG A 104 1.46 26.26 -28.03
N ASP A 105 2.03 27.45 -28.20
CA ASP A 105 1.30 28.59 -28.71
C ASP A 105 1.04 28.42 -30.22
N PRO A 106 -0.09 28.92 -30.75
CA PRO A 106 -0.35 28.92 -32.19
C PRO A 106 0.80 29.56 -32.97
N GLY A 107 1.30 28.86 -34.00
CA GLY A 107 2.40 29.33 -34.85
C GLY A 107 3.81 29.03 -34.33
N THR A 108 3.96 28.40 -33.16
CA THR A 108 5.28 27.96 -32.66
C THR A 108 5.61 26.53 -33.12
N PRO A 109 6.92 26.19 -33.26
CA PRO A 109 7.35 24.85 -33.65
C PRO A 109 6.80 23.77 -32.71
N ASP A 110 6.62 22.56 -33.23
CA ASP A 110 6.19 21.44 -32.41
C ASP A 110 7.18 21.21 -31.26
N ARG A 111 6.65 21.07 -30.03
CA ARG A 111 7.44 20.81 -28.83
C ARG A 111 7.53 19.32 -28.50
N GLY A 112 6.89 18.48 -29.32
CA GLY A 112 6.85 17.04 -29.14
C GLY A 112 5.71 16.58 -28.24
N HIS A 113 5.89 15.42 -27.63
CA HIS A 113 4.88 14.76 -26.83
C HIS A 113 5.45 14.29 -25.50
N TYR A 114 4.57 13.93 -24.57
CA TYR A 114 4.95 13.34 -23.30
C TYR A 114 4.15 12.07 -23.04
N ARG A 115 4.76 11.17 -22.27
CA ARG A 115 4.14 9.94 -21.79
C ARG A 115 4.14 9.96 -20.28
N VAL A 116 2.98 9.66 -19.69
CA VAL A 116 2.83 9.55 -18.23
C VAL A 116 2.70 8.09 -17.88
N TYR A 117 3.59 7.62 -17.03
CA TYR A 117 3.56 6.28 -16.45
C TYR A 117 3.18 6.38 -14.98
N VAL A 118 2.40 5.43 -14.51
CA VAL A 118 2.02 5.29 -13.11
C VAL A 118 2.35 3.90 -12.60
N ASP A 119 2.82 3.83 -11.36
CA ASP A 119 2.92 2.59 -10.61
C ASP A 119 1.95 2.70 -9.43
N ASP A 120 0.80 2.04 -9.56
CA ASP A 120 -0.26 2.05 -8.56
C ASP A 120 0.19 1.33 -7.26
N ALA A 121 1.18 0.42 -7.33
CA ALA A 121 1.72 -0.30 -6.18
C ALA A 121 2.70 0.56 -5.37
N ALA A 122 3.56 1.29 -6.07
CA ALA A 122 4.57 2.15 -5.47
C ALA A 122 4.05 3.57 -5.17
N ALA A 123 2.81 3.89 -5.57
CA ALA A 123 2.23 5.23 -5.53
C ALA A 123 3.15 6.29 -6.18
N THR A 124 3.78 5.93 -7.32
CA THR A 124 4.71 6.80 -8.04
C THR A 124 4.22 7.15 -9.44
N MET A 125 4.70 8.29 -9.94
CA MET A 125 4.42 8.78 -11.29
C MET A 125 5.72 9.20 -11.97
N ARG A 126 5.88 8.81 -13.24
CA ARG A 126 7.04 9.15 -14.07
C ARG A 126 6.59 9.77 -15.38
N VAL A 127 7.23 10.86 -15.77
CA VAL A 127 6.92 11.58 -17.02
C VAL A 127 8.13 11.53 -17.94
N GLU A 128 7.94 11.04 -19.16
CA GLU A 128 8.96 11.07 -20.22
C GLU A 128 8.61 12.14 -21.24
N LEU A 129 9.62 12.92 -21.63
CA LEU A 129 9.50 13.93 -22.68
C LEU A 129 10.15 13.43 -23.96
N TYR A 130 9.41 13.52 -25.06
CA TYR A 130 9.87 13.16 -26.39
C TYR A 130 9.93 14.39 -27.29
N GLY A 131 10.85 14.36 -28.25
CA GLY A 131 10.96 15.38 -29.28
C GLY A 131 9.74 15.42 -30.22
N PRO A 132 9.74 16.37 -31.18
CA PRO A 132 8.78 16.38 -32.28
C PRO A 132 8.77 15.02 -32.98
N LEU A 133 7.59 14.53 -33.37
CA LEU A 133 7.53 13.39 -34.28
C LEU A 133 8.10 13.87 -35.62
N GLU A 134 9.20 13.27 -36.08
CA GLU A 134 9.72 13.55 -37.42
C GLU A 134 8.60 13.29 -38.43
N ALA A 135 8.30 14.29 -39.26
CA ALA A 135 7.35 14.11 -40.33
C ALA A 135 7.95 13.11 -41.34
N ILE A 136 7.22 12.01 -41.58
CA ILE A 136 7.50 11.10 -42.70
C ILE A 136 7.16 11.80 -44.01
#